data_AF-A0A5C6YG60-F1
#
_entry.id   AF-A0A5C6YG60-F1
#
_cell.length_a   1.000
_cell.length_b   1.000
_cell.length_c   1.000
_cell.angle_alpha   90.00
_cell.angle_beta   90.00
_cell.angle_gamma   90.00
#
_symmetry.space_group_name_H-M   'P 1'
#
loop_
_entity.id
_entity.type
_entity.pdbx_description
1 polymer ?
#
loop_
_entity_poly.entity_id
_entity_poly.type
_entity_poly.pdbx_seq_one_letter_code
_entity_poly.pdbx_strand_id
1 'polypeptide(L)'
;MTLKNIMLIISFISLMLFNTTLFAQDSNYNLIKKEVTQKQINLLQNERTVMKANREAFKASLTKDQLAILRNKTISKNQIRKQLVATFSRNQKDGPESANSFKKNQR
;
A
#
# COMPACT_ATOMS: atom_id res chain seq x y z
N MET A 1 36.13 23.35 52.30
CA MET A 1 35.90 24.34 51.22
C MET A 1 35.38 25.62 51.85
N THR A 2 35.89 26.79 51.47
CA THR A 2 35.41 28.07 51.98
C THR A 2 34.10 28.47 51.29
N LEU A 3 33.25 29.25 51.96
CA LEU A 3 31.93 29.68 51.46
C LEU A 3 32.04 30.38 50.08
N LYS A 4 33.16 31.10 49.89
CA LYS A 4 33.50 31.81 48.65
C LYS A 4 33.70 30.84 47.47
N ASN A 5 34.28 29.66 47.71
CA ASN A 5 34.49 28.64 46.68
C ASN A 5 33.16 28.00 46.25
N ILE A 6 32.23 27.81 47.19
CA ILE A 6 30.89 27.29 46.90
C ILE A 6 30.11 28.28 46.03
N MET A 7 30.19 29.59 46.35
CA MET A 7 29.51 30.64 45.59
C MET A 7 30.03 30.72 44.14
N LEU A 8 31.33 30.57 43.93
CA LEU A 8 31.96 30.56 42.61
C LEU A 8 31.52 29.34 41.78
N ILE A 9 31.44 28.16 42.38
CA ILE A 9 31.01 26.94 41.69
C ILE A 9 29.55 27.04 41.24
N ILE A 10 28.67 27.55 42.09
CA ILE A 10 27.25 27.74 41.75
C ILE A 10 27.09 28.73 40.60
N SER A 11 27.85 29.83 40.61
CA SER A 11 27.85 30.82 39.52
C SER A 11 28.32 30.20 38.19
N PHE A 12 29.37 29.38 38.23
CA PHE A 12 29.90 28.71 37.04
C PHE A 12 28.92 27.68 36.45
N ILE A 13 28.29 26.86 37.29
CA ILE A 13 27.26 25.89 36.86
C ILE A 13 26.06 26.62 36.26
N SER A 14 25.63 27.74 36.87
CA SER A 14 24.52 28.53 36.35
C SER A 14 24.84 29.06 34.95
N LEU A 15 26.05 29.60 34.72
CA LEU A 15 26.50 30.11 33.43
C LEU A 15 26.54 29.03 32.33
N MET A 16 26.91 27.79 32.69
CA MET A 16 26.92 26.64 31.78
C MET A 16 25.50 26.22 31.37
N LEU A 17 24.52 26.31 32.27
CA LEU A 17 23.13 25.91 32.01
C LEU A 17 22.34 26.91 31.14
N PHE A 18 22.76 28.18 31.06
CA PHE A 18 22.09 29.18 30.22
C PHE A 18 22.42 29.06 28.71
N ASN A 19 23.46 28.32 28.33
CA ASN A 19 23.91 28.21 26.93
C ASN A 19 23.52 26.90 26.23
N THR A 20 22.84 25.99 26.91
CA THR A 20 22.39 24.74 26.27
C THR A 20 21.06 24.96 25.56
N THR A 21 21.10 25.35 24.29
CA THR A 21 19.94 25.25 23.40
C THR A 21 19.55 23.78 23.31
N LEU A 22 18.43 23.40 23.91
CA LEU A 22 17.80 22.10 23.73
C LEU A 22 17.23 22.04 22.31
N PHE A 23 18.06 21.73 21.33
CA PHE A 23 17.54 21.30 20.03
C PHE A 23 16.91 19.94 20.24
N ALA A 24 15.57 19.89 20.28
CA ALA A 24 14.86 18.64 20.08
C ALA A 24 15.28 18.12 18.71
N GLN A 25 16.01 17.01 18.67
CA GLN A 25 16.36 16.34 17.43
C GLN A 25 15.04 15.95 16.75
N ASP A 26 14.69 16.62 15.64
CA ASP A 26 13.59 16.22 14.78
C ASP A 26 13.87 14.80 14.31
N SER A 27 13.30 13.83 15.01
CA SER A 27 13.58 12.44 14.72
C SER A 27 13.10 12.13 13.31
N ASN A 28 13.98 11.47 12.55
CA ASN A 28 13.75 10.98 11.18
C ASN A 28 12.48 10.11 11.03
N TYR A 29 11.79 9.81 12.13
CA TYR A 29 10.54 9.04 12.17
C TYR A 29 9.46 9.59 11.23
N ASN A 30 9.24 10.90 11.19
CA ASN A 30 8.21 11.49 10.32
C ASN A 30 8.58 11.38 8.82
N LEU A 31 9.87 11.50 8.49
CA LEU A 31 10.38 11.33 7.13
C LEU A 31 10.30 9.86 6.70
N ILE A 32 10.78 8.94 7.54
CA ILE A 32 10.70 7.49 7.33
C ILE A 32 9.24 7.07 7.11
N LYS A 33 8.31 7.54 7.95
CA LYS A 33 6.88 7.23 7.82
C LYS A 33 6.29 7.73 6.50
N LYS A 34 6.68 8.94 6.08
CA LYS A 34 6.24 9.53 4.81
C LYS A 34 6.77 8.75 3.60
N GLU A 35 8.04 8.36 3.61
CA GLU A 35 8.65 7.55 2.55
C GLU A 35 8.06 6.14 2.46
N VAL A 36 7.86 5.48 3.61
CA VAL A 36 7.18 4.17 3.67
C VAL A 36 5.77 4.26 3.11
N THR A 37 5.03 5.32 3.46
CA THR A 37 3.68 5.57 2.95
C THR A 37 3.69 5.81 1.45
N GLN A 38 4.65 6.59 0.92
CA GLN A 38 4.76 6.83 -0.52
C GLN A 38 5.11 5.55 -1.28
N LYS A 39 6.00 4.72 -0.74
CA LYS A 39 6.33 3.41 -1.33
C LYS A 39 5.12 2.49 -1.37
N GLN A 40 4.31 2.46 -0.32
CA GLN A 40 3.04 1.71 -0.29
C GLN A 40 2.05 2.20 -1.35
N ILE A 41 1.91 3.52 -1.53
CA ILE A 41 1.05 4.11 -2.58
C ILE A 41 1.55 3.71 -3.96
N ASN A 42 2.85 3.81 -4.22
CA ASN A 42 3.45 3.47 -5.51
C ASN A 42 3.29 1.97 -5.84
N LEU A 43 3.42 1.09 -4.84
CA LEU A 43 3.14 -0.34 -4.99
C LEU A 43 1.68 -0.59 -5.40
N LEU A 44 0.72 0.02 -4.70
CA LEU A 44 -0.70 -0.11 -5.05
C LEU A 44 -1.03 0.43 -6.44
N GLN A 45 -0.37 1.52 -6.87
CA GLN A 45 -0.55 2.06 -8.21
C GLN A 45 0.01 1.12 -9.28
N ASN A 46 1.21 0.58 -9.07
CA ASN A 46 1.80 -0.41 -9.98
C ASN A 46 0.97 -1.70 -10.06
N GLU A 47 0.42 -2.16 -8.94
CA GLU A 47 -0.47 -3.32 -8.95
C GLU A 47 -1.77 -3.03 -9.71
N ARG A 48 -2.33 -1.82 -9.56
CA ARG A 48 -3.52 -1.41 -10.34
C ARG A 48 -3.25 -1.36 -11.83
N THR A 49 -2.08 -0.91 -12.26
CA THR A 49 -1.73 -0.89 -13.70
C THR A 49 -1.57 -2.31 -14.24
N VAL A 50 -0.92 -3.20 -13.50
CA VAL A 50 -0.80 -4.63 -13.85
C VAL A 50 -2.18 -5.29 -13.93
N MET A 51 -3.05 -5.07 -12.94
CA MET A 51 -4.42 -5.59 -12.96
C MET A 51 -5.22 -5.08 -14.16
N LYS A 52 -5.06 -3.80 -14.53
CA LYS A 52 -5.73 -3.22 -15.70
C LYS A 52 -5.25 -3.88 -16.99
N ALA A 53 -3.94 -4.04 -17.16
CA ALA A 53 -3.36 -4.72 -18.32
C ALA A 53 -3.86 -6.17 -18.42
N ASN A 54 -3.84 -6.91 -17.31
CA ASN A 54 -4.34 -8.28 -17.24
C ASN A 54 -5.84 -8.37 -17.57
N ARG A 55 -6.65 -7.39 -17.14
CA ARG A 55 -8.07 -7.33 -17.45
C ARG A 55 -8.33 -7.11 -18.95
N GLU A 56 -7.57 -6.23 -19.59
CA GLU A 56 -7.71 -5.99 -21.03
C GLU A 56 -7.24 -7.20 -21.84
N ALA A 57 -6.11 -7.82 -21.47
CA ALA A 57 -5.64 -9.05 -22.09
C ALA A 57 -6.65 -10.20 -21.94
N PHE A 58 -7.22 -10.36 -20.74
CA PHE A 58 -8.27 -11.34 -20.49
C PHE A 58 -9.52 -11.06 -21.33
N LYS A 59 -9.96 -9.81 -21.41
CA LYS A 59 -11.13 -9.42 -22.23
C LYS A 59 -10.88 -9.65 -23.72
N ALA A 60 -9.67 -9.42 -24.21
CA ALA A 60 -9.27 -9.72 -25.59
C ALA A 60 -9.27 -11.23 -25.87
N SER A 61 -9.02 -12.06 -24.85
CA SER A 61 -9.10 -13.51 -24.97
C SER A 61 -10.53 -14.07 -25.05
N LEU A 62 -11.56 -13.25 -24.78
CA LEU A 62 -12.94 -13.72 -24.76
C LEU A 62 -13.54 -13.80 -26.17
N THR A 63 -14.30 -14.86 -26.43
CA THR A 63 -15.05 -15.03 -27.67
C THR A 63 -16.28 -14.12 -27.72
N LYS A 64 -16.87 -13.95 -28.92
CA LYS A 64 -18.10 -13.16 -29.10
C LYS A 64 -19.26 -13.68 -28.23
N ASP A 65 -19.37 -15.01 -28.09
CA ASP A 65 -20.41 -15.65 -27.28
C ASP A 65 -20.20 -15.41 -25.79
N GLN A 66 -18.95 -15.47 -25.32
CA GLN A 66 -18.58 -15.14 -23.93
C GLN A 66 -18.86 -13.67 -23.60
N LEU A 67 -18.63 -12.75 -24.55
CA LEU A 67 -18.98 -11.33 -24.42
C LEU A 67 -20.49 -11.11 -24.40
N ALA A 68 -21.28 -11.91 -25.13
CA ALA A 68 -22.73 -11.85 -25.09
C ALA A 68 -23.29 -12.26 -23.73
N ILE A 69 -22.73 -13.31 -23.10
CA ILE A 69 -23.06 -13.71 -21.72
C ILE A 69 -22.79 -12.57 -20.73
N LEU A 70 -21.66 -11.87 -20.87
CA LEU A 70 -21.29 -10.74 -20.01
C LEU A 70 -22.20 -9.51 -20.15
N ARG A 71 -22.76 -9.29 -21.34
CA ARG A 71 -23.65 -8.15 -21.63
C ARG A 71 -25.10 -8.43 -21.28
N ASN A 72 -25.43 -9.68 -20.98
CA ASN A 72 -26.78 -10.07 -20.65
C ASN A 72 -27.22 -9.44 -19.30
N LYS A 73 -28.19 -8.53 -19.36
CA LYS A 73 -28.76 -7.85 -18.17
C LYS A 73 -29.94 -8.59 -17.54
N THR A 74 -30.44 -9.65 -18.16
CA THR A 74 -31.64 -10.38 -17.71
C THR A 74 -31.34 -11.45 -16.67
N ILE A 75 -30.08 -11.84 -16.53
CA ILE A 75 -29.62 -12.86 -15.58
C ILE A 75 -28.78 -12.24 -14.44
N SER A 76 -28.81 -12.88 -13.27
CA SER A 76 -28.06 -12.40 -12.10
C SER A 76 -26.55 -12.48 -12.32
N LYS A 77 -25.78 -11.62 -11.65
CA LYS A 77 -24.30 -11.63 -11.71
C LYS A 77 -23.68 -13.01 -11.38
N ASN A 78 -24.30 -13.74 -10.47
CA ASN A 78 -23.86 -15.09 -10.09
C ASN A 78 -24.09 -16.10 -11.22
N GLN A 79 -25.23 -16.01 -11.92
CA GLN A 79 -25.52 -16.85 -13.08
C GLN A 79 -24.61 -16.51 -14.26
N ILE A 80 -24.35 -15.23 -14.53
CA ILE A 80 -23.35 -14.78 -15.52
C ILE A 80 -22.00 -15.42 -15.21
N ARG A 81 -21.54 -15.36 -13.95
CA ARG A 81 -20.25 -15.95 -13.55
C ARG A 81 -20.22 -17.47 -13.76
N LYS A 82 -21.28 -18.19 -13.39
CA LYS A 82 -21.37 -19.65 -13.58
C LYS A 82 -21.32 -20.04 -15.05
N GLN A 83 -22.14 -19.40 -15.89
CA GLN A 83 -22.16 -19.67 -17.33
C GLN A 83 -20.83 -19.30 -17.98
N LEU A 84 -20.26 -18.16 -17.62
CA LEU A 84 -18.99 -17.71 -18.17
C LEU A 84 -17.84 -18.66 -17.80
N VAL A 85 -17.73 -19.09 -16.53
CA VAL A 85 -16.69 -20.06 -16.10
C VAL A 85 -16.84 -21.41 -16.80
N ALA A 86 -18.07 -21.86 -17.07
CA ALA A 86 -18.32 -23.08 -17.83
C ALA A 86 -17.80 -23.01 -19.28
N THR A 87 -17.77 -21.80 -19.86
CA THR A 87 -17.27 -21.58 -21.22
C THR A 87 -15.76 -21.36 -21.33
N PHE A 88 -15.03 -21.26 -20.21
CA PHE A 88 -13.59 -20.98 -20.25
C PHE A 88 -12.76 -22.18 -20.70
N SER A 89 -11.84 -21.92 -21.63
CA SER A 89 -10.74 -22.84 -21.96
C SER A 89 -9.76 -22.96 -20.79
N ARG A 90 -8.88 -23.98 -20.80
CA ARG A 90 -7.87 -24.19 -19.74
C ARG A 90 -7.04 -22.93 -19.49
N ASN A 91 -6.55 -22.30 -20.57
CA ASN A 91 -5.74 -21.08 -20.50
C ASN A 91 -6.51 -19.86 -19.97
N GLN A 92 -7.84 -19.84 -20.09
CA GLN A 92 -8.69 -18.75 -19.56
C GLN A 92 -9.02 -18.93 -18.07
N LYS A 93 -8.77 -20.09 -17.47
CA LYS A 93 -9.05 -20.36 -16.04
C LYS A 93 -7.94 -19.89 -15.11
N ASP A 94 -6.70 -19.90 -15.56
CA ASP A 94 -5.53 -19.51 -14.75
C ASP A 94 -5.55 -18.01 -14.37
N GLY A 95 -6.00 -17.16 -15.29
CA GLY A 95 -6.15 -15.72 -15.07
C GLY A 95 -7.08 -15.36 -13.88
N PRO A 96 -8.35 -15.78 -13.87
CA PRO A 96 -9.28 -15.47 -12.78
C PRO A 96 -8.92 -16.14 -11.44
N GLU A 97 -8.21 -17.27 -11.43
CA GLU A 97 -7.74 -17.91 -10.19
C GLU A 97 -6.61 -17.11 -9.52
N SER A 98 -5.64 -16.62 -10.31
CA SER A 98 -4.55 -15.77 -9.81
C SER A 98 -5.06 -14.47 -9.16
N ALA A 99 -6.17 -13.90 -9.67
CA ALA A 99 -6.78 -12.70 -9.10
C ALA A 99 -7.50 -12.96 -7.77
N ASN A 100 -8.06 -14.16 -7.57
CA ASN A 100 -8.75 -14.52 -6.32
C ASN A 100 -7.75 -14.90 -5.21
N SER A 101 -6.64 -15.57 -5.54
CA SER A 101 -5.58 -15.88 -4.58
C SER A 101 -4.90 -14.61 -4.06
N PHE A 102 -4.70 -13.61 -4.91
CA PHE A 102 -4.18 -12.31 -4.51
C PHE A 102 -5.07 -11.59 -3.47
N LYS A 103 -6.39 -11.56 -3.69
CA LYS A 103 -7.33 -10.97 -2.71
C LYS A 103 -7.39 -11.72 -1.38
N LYS A 104 -7.11 -13.02 -1.38
CA LYS A 104 -7.09 -13.85 -0.17
C LYS A 104 -5.83 -13.58 0.67
N ASN A 105 -4.69 -13.31 0.03
CA ASN A 105 -3.43 -13.04 0.71
C ASN A 105 -3.31 -11.62 1.29
N GLN A 106 -4.23 -10.70 0.95
CA GLN A 106 -4.26 -9.33 1.49
C GLN A 106 -5.32 -9.13 2.61
N ARG A 107 -5.99 -10.19 3.05
CA ARG A 107 -6.91 -10.18 4.19
C ARG A 107 -6.28 -10.91 5.36
#